data_AF-A0A6G7ZQ34-F1
#
_entry.id   AF-A0A6G7ZQ34-F1
#
_cell.length_a   1.000
_cell.length_b   1.000
_cell.length_c   1.000
_cell.angle_alpha   90.00
_cell.angle_beta   90.00
_cell.angle_gamma   90.00
#
_symmetry.space_group_name_H-M   'P 1'
#
loop_
_entity.id
_entity.type
_entity.pdbx_description
1 polymer ?
#
loop_
_entity_poly.entity_id
_entity_poly.type
_entity_poly.pdbx_seq_one_letter_code
_entity_poly.pdbx_strand_id
1 'polypeptide(L)'
;MTADPATLPLDQKAMVDAMPIWAVAAYAIAVWVGLAGTIMLLLRRKLAEPLLLVSVIAVIFTFLPYAVTPAMRDLASTNDIAMAIGIFAITWTIFWFARHSRLRGWLR
;
A
#
# COMPACT_ATOMS: atom_id res chain seq x y z
N MET A 1 -13.15 -9.98 21.25
CA MET A 1 -14.20 -9.22 20.53
C MET A 1 -14.01 -9.47 19.05
N THR A 2 -14.57 -10.56 18.52
CA THR A 2 -14.66 -10.79 17.07
C THR A 2 -15.91 -10.05 16.61
N ALA A 3 -15.75 -8.94 15.89
CA ALA A 3 -16.89 -8.22 15.33
C ALA A 3 -17.66 -9.16 14.39
N ASP A 4 -18.93 -9.42 14.72
CA ASP A 4 -19.83 -10.16 13.85
C ASP A 4 -20.17 -9.26 12.65
N PRO A 5 -19.89 -9.67 11.39
CA PRO A 5 -20.21 -8.87 10.20
C PRO A 5 -21.72 -8.57 10.06
N ALA A 6 -22.58 -9.26 10.81
CA ALA A 6 -24.00 -8.93 10.91
C ALA A 6 -24.30 -7.70 11.79
N THR A 7 -23.40 -7.32 12.72
CA THR A 7 -23.60 -6.20 13.66
C THR A 7 -22.88 -4.92 13.26
N LEU A 8 -22.24 -4.88 12.08
CA LEU A 8 -21.67 -3.64 11.56
C LEU A 8 -22.81 -2.62 11.36
N PRO A 9 -22.70 -1.39 11.90
CA PRO A 9 -23.72 -0.38 11.69
C PRO A 9 -23.89 -0.14 10.17
N LEU A 10 -25.13 0.12 9.74
CA LEU A 10 -25.55 0.12 8.32
C LEU A 10 -24.71 1.09 7.45
N ASP A 11 -24.17 2.13 8.08
CA ASP A 11 -23.25 3.10 7.51
C ASP A 11 -21.91 2.48 7.07
N GLN A 12 -21.33 1.58 7.87
CA GLN A 12 -20.07 0.91 7.56
C GLN A 12 -20.20 -0.08 6.41
N LYS A 13 -21.31 -0.83 6.33
CA LYS A 13 -21.59 -1.71 5.18
C LYS A 13 -21.75 -0.92 3.88
N ALA A 14 -22.52 0.17 3.91
CA ALA A 14 -22.70 1.02 2.74
C ALA A 14 -21.36 1.63 2.25
N MET A 15 -20.44 1.98 3.15
CA MET A 15 -19.10 2.45 2.77
C MET A 15 -18.26 1.36 2.10
N VAL A 16 -18.32 0.11 2.59
CA VAL A 16 -17.62 -1.03 1.97
C VAL A 16 -18.20 -1.33 0.59
N ASP A 17 -19.52 -1.32 0.43
CA ASP A 17 -20.19 -1.56 -0.85
C ASP A 17 -19.95 -0.41 -1.86
N ALA A 18 -19.77 0.81 -1.37
CA ALA A 18 -19.44 1.98 -2.20
C ALA A 18 -17.94 2.06 -2.56
N MET A 19 -17.10 1.15 -2.04
CA MET A 19 -15.67 1.20 -2.28
C MET A 19 -15.35 0.82 -3.73
N PRO A 20 -14.66 1.68 -4.49
CA PRO A 20 -14.47 1.43 -5.89
C PRO A 20 -13.48 0.28 -6.12
N ILE A 21 -13.75 -0.55 -7.12
CA ILE A 21 -12.95 -1.74 -7.47
C ILE A 21 -11.48 -1.35 -7.74
N TRP A 22 -11.22 -0.18 -8.31
CA TRP A 22 -9.87 0.29 -8.58
C TRP A 22 -9.04 0.51 -7.30
N ALA A 23 -9.67 0.92 -6.19
CA ALA A 23 -8.97 1.15 -4.92
C ALA A 23 -8.57 -0.19 -4.29
N VAL A 24 -9.46 -1.19 -4.36
CA VAL A 24 -9.18 -2.56 -3.94
C VAL A 24 -8.05 -3.16 -4.78
N ALA A 25 -8.07 -2.94 -6.11
CA ALA A 25 -7.01 -3.40 -6.99
C ALA A 25 -5.66 -2.72 -6.69
N ALA A 26 -5.64 -1.40 -6.44
CA ALA A 26 -4.42 -0.67 -6.06
C ALA A 26 -3.82 -1.21 -4.77
N TYR A 27 -4.65 -1.46 -3.75
CA TYR A 27 -4.21 -2.07 -2.50
C TYR A 27 -3.64 -3.49 -2.72
N ALA A 28 -4.35 -4.34 -3.47
CA ALA A 28 -3.87 -5.68 -3.78
C ALA A 28 -2.52 -5.65 -4.52
N ILE A 29 -2.36 -4.75 -5.50
CA ILE A 29 -1.10 -4.56 -6.23
C ILE A 29 0.01 -4.10 -5.27
N ALA A 30 -0.27 -3.12 -4.40
CA ALA A 30 0.70 -2.63 -3.43
C ALA A 30 1.27 -3.75 -2.56
N VAL A 31 0.40 -4.64 -2.06
CA VAL A 31 0.75 -5.78 -1.20
C VAL A 31 1.48 -6.87 -1.99
N TRP A 32 0.88 -7.39 -3.05
CA TRP A 32 1.42 -8.55 -3.77
C TRP A 32 2.70 -8.23 -4.53
N VAL A 33 2.76 -7.07 -5.18
CA VAL A 33 3.97 -6.65 -5.88
C VAL A 33 5.06 -6.23 -4.88
N GLY A 34 4.67 -5.65 -3.74
CA GLY A 34 5.60 -5.37 -2.64
C GLY A 34 6.22 -6.64 -2.07
N LEU A 35 5.40 -7.66 -1.82
CA LEU A 35 5.85 -8.98 -1.36
C LEU A 35 6.76 -9.66 -2.39
N ALA A 36 6.35 -9.68 -3.65
CA ALA A 36 7.19 -10.24 -4.72
C ALA A 36 8.52 -9.47 -4.83
N GLY A 37 8.50 -8.15 -4.72
CA GLY A 37 9.67 -7.28 -4.76
C GLY A 37 10.64 -7.53 -3.60
N THR A 38 10.14 -7.71 -2.37
CA THR A 38 10.97 -8.03 -1.20
C THR A 38 11.56 -9.43 -1.28
N ILE A 39 10.81 -10.43 -1.75
CA ILE A 39 11.35 -11.77 -2.03
C ILE A 39 12.47 -11.67 -3.07
N MET A 40 12.24 -10.92 -4.15
CA MET A 40 13.22 -10.75 -5.22
C MET A 40 14.49 -10.01 -4.75
N LEU A 41 14.32 -9.08 -3.81
CA LEU A 41 15.40 -8.37 -3.14
C LEU A 41 16.26 -9.34 -2.30
N LEU A 42 15.63 -10.23 -1.53
CA LEU A 42 16.30 -11.26 -0.75
C LEU A 42 17.06 -12.26 -1.64
N LEU A 43 16.47 -12.61 -2.79
CA LEU A 43 17.10 -13.44 -3.83
C LEU A 43 18.20 -12.71 -4.61
N ARG A 44 18.49 -11.44 -4.26
CA ARG A 44 19.48 -10.58 -4.90
C ARG A 44 19.29 -10.46 -6.41
N ARG A 45 18.05 -10.33 -6.87
CA ARG A 45 17.74 -10.24 -8.30
C ARG A 45 17.49 -8.80 -8.71
N LYS A 46 17.93 -8.43 -9.91
CA LYS A 46 17.73 -7.06 -10.47
C LYS A 46 16.27 -6.63 -10.61
N LEU A 47 15.34 -7.59 -10.72
CA LEU A 47 13.90 -7.29 -10.80
C LEU A 47 13.31 -6.77 -9.48
N ALA A 48 14.04 -6.80 -8.36
CA ALA A 48 13.57 -6.27 -7.09
C ALA A 48 13.25 -4.76 -7.14
N GLU A 49 14.12 -3.96 -7.77
CA GLU A 49 13.93 -2.50 -7.86
C GLU A 49 12.64 -2.10 -8.61
N PRO A 50 12.38 -2.57 -9.86
CA PRO A 50 11.15 -2.19 -10.56
C PRO A 50 9.89 -2.69 -9.86
N LEU A 51 9.89 -3.88 -9.24
CA LEU A 51 8.73 -4.37 -8.48
C LEU A 51 8.46 -3.49 -7.25
N LEU A 52 9.49 -3.16 -6.48
CA LEU A 52 9.35 -2.28 -5.32
C LEU A 52 8.93 -0.86 -5.72
N LEU A 53 9.38 -0.36 -6.88
CA LEU A 53 8.90 0.92 -7.41
C LEU A 53 7.40 0.87 -7.72
N VAL A 54 6.92 -0.19 -8.38
CA VAL A 54 5.49 -0.38 -8.67
C VAL A 54 4.69 -0.47 -7.37
N SER A 55 5.20 -1.15 -6.34
CA SER A 55 4.57 -1.21 -5.02
C SER A 55 4.44 0.18 -4.39
N VAL A 56 5.50 1.00 -4.40
CA VAL A 56 5.45 2.37 -3.88
C VAL A 56 4.43 3.22 -4.61
N ILE A 57 4.36 3.11 -5.95
CA ILE A 57 3.36 3.82 -6.76
C ILE A 57 1.94 3.37 -6.39
N ALA A 58 1.72 2.06 -6.24
CA ALA A 58 0.41 1.50 -5.86
C ALA A 58 -0.02 1.94 -4.45
N VAL A 59 0.92 2.08 -3.49
CA VAL A 59 0.66 2.66 -2.17
C VAL A 59 0.14 4.10 -2.30
N ILE A 60 0.76 4.92 -3.15
CA ILE A 60 0.30 6.29 -3.39
C ILE A 60 -1.13 6.29 -3.92
N PHE A 61 -1.45 5.45 -4.92
CA PHE A 61 -2.81 5.33 -5.45
C PHE A 61 -3.83 4.83 -4.43
N THR A 62 -3.41 3.96 -3.51
CA THR A 62 -4.25 3.45 -2.44
C THR A 62 -4.67 4.57 -1.48
N PHE A 63 -3.77 5.50 -1.17
CA PHE A 63 -4.05 6.61 -0.23
C PHE A 63 -4.50 7.90 -0.90
N LEU A 64 -4.43 8.00 -2.23
CA LEU A 64 -4.85 9.17 -3.00
C LEU A 64 -6.31 9.62 -2.73
N PRO A 65 -7.32 8.72 -2.55
CA PRO A 65 -8.68 9.12 -2.18
C PRO A 65 -8.75 10.04 -0.96
N TYR A 66 -7.96 9.76 0.09
CA TYR A 66 -7.96 10.54 1.33
C TYR A 66 -7.42 11.95 1.13
N ALA A 67 -6.61 12.18 0.11
CA ALA A 67 -6.07 13.50 -0.21
C ALA A 67 -6.98 14.30 -1.16
N VAL A 68 -7.64 13.64 -2.11
CA VAL A 68 -8.36 14.30 -3.22
C VAL A 68 -9.87 14.35 -3.01
N THR A 69 -10.44 13.43 -2.23
CA THR A 69 -11.90 13.34 -2.03
C THR A 69 -12.28 13.93 -0.67
N PRO A 70 -12.98 15.08 -0.61
CA PRO A 70 -13.32 15.74 0.66
C PRO A 70 -14.07 14.83 1.64
N ALA A 71 -15.05 14.07 1.13
CA ALA A 71 -15.82 13.13 1.93
C ALA A 71 -14.94 12.03 2.59
N MET A 72 -13.91 11.55 1.90
CA MET A 72 -12.97 10.56 2.47
C MET A 72 -11.98 11.21 3.44
N ARG A 73 -11.63 12.47 3.21
CA ARG A 73 -10.72 13.23 4.07
C ARG A 73 -11.36 13.55 5.42
N ASP A 74 -12.63 13.94 5.43
CA ASP A 74 -13.36 14.29 6.66
C ASP A 74 -13.67 13.04 7.51
N LEU A 75 -13.72 11.86 6.87
CA LEU A 75 -13.88 10.56 7.52
C LEU A 75 -12.54 9.94 7.94
N ALA A 76 -11.39 10.47 7.50
CA ALA A 76 -10.08 9.94 7.82
C ALA A 76 -9.75 10.21 9.29
N SER A 77 -9.55 9.16 10.07
CA SER A 77 -9.08 9.30 11.45
C SER A 77 -7.58 9.62 11.49
N THR A 78 -7.11 10.19 12.60
CA THR A 78 -5.68 10.38 12.86
C THR A 78 -4.89 9.07 12.72
N ASN A 79 -5.51 7.94 13.09
CA ASN A 79 -4.90 6.62 12.98
C ASN A 79 -4.71 6.21 11.51
N ASP A 80 -5.68 6.48 10.63
CA ASP A 80 -5.59 6.14 9.21
C ASP A 80 -4.45 6.90 8.52
N ILE A 81 -4.31 8.20 8.84
CA ILE A 81 -3.22 9.04 8.33
C ILE A 81 -1.86 8.54 8.85
N ALA A 82 -1.78 8.19 10.15
CA ALA A 82 -0.55 7.65 10.74
C ALA A 82 -0.13 6.33 10.08
N MET A 83 -1.09 5.42 9.83
CA MET A 83 -0.84 4.17 9.13
C MET A 83 -0.38 4.40 7.68
N ALA A 84 -1.01 5.33 6.95
CA ALA A 84 -0.62 5.69 5.59
C ALA A 84 0.83 6.18 5.52
N ILE A 85 1.21 7.07 6.43
CA ILE A 85 2.58 7.58 6.55
C ILE A 85 3.56 6.45 6.88
N GLY A 86 3.21 5.59 7.84
CA GLY A 86 4.05 4.46 8.24
C GLY A 86 4.29 3.47 7.10
N ILE A 87 3.23 3.10 6.37
CA ILE A 87 3.32 2.21 5.21
C ILE A 87 4.16 2.83 4.10
N PHE A 88 3.94 4.12 3.80
CA PHE A 88 4.73 4.83 2.81
C PHE A 88 6.21 4.89 3.22
N ALA A 89 6.52 5.22 4.47
CA ALA A 89 7.90 5.29 4.96
C ALA A 89 8.62 3.93 4.87
N ILE A 90 7.95 2.83 5.24
CA ILE A 90 8.52 1.48 5.16
C ILE A 90 8.77 1.07 3.71
N THR A 91 7.75 1.19 2.86
CA THR A 91 7.86 0.80 1.44
C THR A 91 8.90 1.64 0.69
N TRP A 92 8.96 2.95 0.99
CA TRP A 92 9.99 3.84 0.48
C TRP A 92 11.40 3.42 0.92
N THR A 93 11.57 3.09 2.20
CA THR A 93 12.88 2.67 2.75
C THR A 93 13.37 1.38 2.08
N ILE A 94 12.48 0.41 1.88
CA ILE A 94 12.80 -0.86 1.20
C ILE A 94 13.16 -0.61 -0.26
N PHE A 95 12.38 0.21 -0.98
CA PHE A 95 12.68 0.59 -2.36
C PHE A 95 14.04 1.29 -2.46
N TRP A 96 14.32 2.24 -1.57
CA TRP A 96 15.60 2.95 -1.51
C TRP A 96 16.76 1.97 -1.28
N PHE A 97 16.61 1.02 -0.37
CA PHE A 97 17.61 -0.02 -0.12
C PHE A 97 17.83 -0.93 -1.34
N ALA A 98 16.76 -1.30 -2.05
CA ALA A 98 16.86 -2.07 -3.29
C ALA A 98 17.61 -1.31 -4.39
N ARG A 99 17.29 -0.02 -4.58
CA ARG A 99 18.00 0.87 -5.51
C ARG A 99 19.47 1.02 -5.13
N HIS A 100 19.78 1.20 -3.85
CA HIS A 100 21.14 1.29 -3.36
C HIS A 100 21.92 -0.01 -3.61
N SER A 101 21.31 -1.17 -3.35
CA SER A 101 21.88 -2.49 -3.59
C SER A 101 22.14 -2.74 -5.09
N ARG A 102 21.25 -2.26 -5.97
CA ARG A 102 21.46 -2.34 -7.42
C ARG A 102 22.66 -1.52 -7.86
N LEU A 103 22.78 -0.28 -7.40
CA LEU A 103 23.88 0.63 -7.76
C LEU A 103 25.25 0.10 -7.32
N ARG A 104 25.29 -0.66 -6.21
CA ARG A 104 26.50 -1.35 -5.74
C ARG A 104 26.78 -2.69 -6.42
N GLY A 105 25.95 -3.12 -7.38
CA GLY A 105 26.10 -4.41 -8.05
C GLY A 105 25.80 -5.62 -7.16
N TRP A 106 25.13 -5.43 -6.02
CA TRP A 106 24.76 -6.54 -5.11
C TRP A 106 23.61 -7.37 -5.66
N LEU A 107 22.81 -6.79 -6.56
CA LEU A 107 21.73 -7.47 -7.27
C LEU A 107 22.24 -8.01 -8.61
N ARG A 108 22.07 -9.32 -8.81
CA ARG A 108 22.46 -10.09 -10.00
C ARG A 108 21.36 -10.14 -11.05
#